data_AF-A0A940JQU8-F1
#
_entry.id   AF-A0A940JQU8-F1
#
_cell.length_a   1.000
_cell.length_b   1.000
_cell.length_c   1.000
_cell.angle_alpha   90.00
_cell.angle_beta   90.00
_cell.angle_gamma   90.00
#
_symmetry.space_group_name_H-M   'P 1'
#
loop_
_entity.id
_entity.type
_entity.pdbx_description
1 polymer ?
#
loop_
_entity_poly.entity_id
_entity_poly.type
_entity_poly.pdbx_seq_one_letter_code
_entity_poly.pdbx_strand_id
1 'polypeptide(L)'
;MTAPVRVRAERSPADIRPSRTTQVLVLVVVGLVFAVPIVAMLEFSLRAGLSGGYTLEHWATVLGGRMPPAYQKPLVGGILNSLLLAVLTIAIVLVILVPTQILVHLRFPKLRRVLEFVCLVPITIPAIVLVVGLAPVYSVIARMFGSGAWTLCFAYGILVLPYTYRAIQSNLSAVDLHTLTE
;
A
#
# COMPACT_ATOMS: atom_id res chain seq x y z
N MET A 1 -61.36 -33.72 9.78
CA MET A 1 -61.13 -32.29 10.09
C MET A 1 -59.63 -32.06 10.21
N THR A 2 -58.98 -31.73 9.11
CA THR A 2 -57.55 -31.43 9.02
C THR A 2 -57.41 -29.93 8.76
N ALA A 3 -56.95 -29.18 9.77
CA ALA A 3 -56.72 -27.75 9.64
C ALA A 3 -55.53 -27.48 8.68
N PRO A 4 -55.62 -26.51 7.76
CA PRO A 4 -54.50 -26.19 6.90
C PRO A 4 -53.41 -25.46 7.70
N VAL A 5 -52.21 -26.01 7.67
CA VAL A 5 -50.98 -25.38 8.19
C VAL A 5 -50.74 -24.10 7.38
N ARG A 6 -50.88 -22.94 8.02
CA ARG A 6 -50.54 -21.65 7.40
C ARG A 6 -49.03 -21.56 7.28
N VAL A 7 -48.52 -21.73 6.06
CA VAL A 7 -47.13 -21.40 5.72
C VAL A 7 -46.96 -19.89 5.97
N ARG A 8 -46.17 -19.56 6.98
CA ARG A 8 -45.79 -18.18 7.31
C ARG A 8 -44.97 -17.67 6.14
N ALA A 9 -45.48 -16.66 5.42
CA ALA A 9 -44.73 -16.00 4.35
C ALA A 9 -43.38 -15.52 4.92
N GLU A 10 -42.29 -16.11 4.44
CA GLU A 10 -40.94 -15.65 4.72
C GLU A 10 -40.83 -14.22 4.18
N ARG A 11 -40.51 -13.27 5.07
CA ARG A 11 -40.27 -11.89 4.67
C ARG A 11 -39.09 -11.90 3.71
N SER A 12 -39.33 -11.51 2.46
CA SER A 12 -38.29 -11.26 1.46
C SER A 12 -37.18 -10.41 2.12
N PRO A 13 -35.89 -10.77 1.99
CA PRO A 13 -34.81 -9.96 2.54
C PRO A 13 -34.93 -8.56 1.94
N ALA A 14 -35.33 -7.61 2.78
CA ALA A 14 -35.45 -6.21 2.40
C ALA A 14 -34.12 -5.82 1.73
N ASP A 15 -34.21 -5.31 0.50
CA ASP A 15 -33.07 -4.79 -0.25
C ASP A 15 -32.42 -3.70 0.61
N ILE A 16 -31.34 -4.05 1.34
CA ILE A 16 -30.57 -3.13 2.21
C ILE A 16 -29.71 -2.25 1.29
N ARG A 17 -30.35 -1.56 0.35
CA ARG A 17 -29.72 -0.52 -0.44
C ARG A 17 -29.87 0.78 0.34
N PRO A 18 -28.76 1.39 0.82
CA PRO A 18 -28.85 2.71 1.42
C PRO A 18 -29.49 3.66 0.41
N SER A 19 -30.40 4.51 0.87
CA SER A 19 -31.05 5.49 0.00
C SER A 19 -29.99 6.34 -0.71
N ARG A 20 -30.31 6.86 -1.91
CA ARG A 20 -29.39 7.73 -2.66
C ARG A 20 -28.88 8.90 -1.79
N THR A 21 -29.73 9.41 -0.90
CA THR A 21 -29.35 10.47 0.05
C THR A 21 -28.31 10.00 1.07
N THR A 22 -28.49 8.80 1.64
CA THR A 22 -27.52 8.18 2.55
C THR A 22 -26.19 7.93 1.86
N GLN A 23 -26.19 7.43 0.62
CA GLN A 23 -24.97 7.21 -0.15
C GLN A 23 -24.22 8.53 -0.42
N VAL A 24 -24.94 9.57 -0.87
CA VAL A 24 -24.35 10.89 -1.11
C VAL A 24 -23.80 11.49 0.17
N LEU A 25 -24.55 11.39 1.27
CA LEU A 25 -24.10 11.86 2.58
C LEU A 25 -22.80 11.17 3.01
N VAL A 26 -22.75 9.84 2.91
CA VAL A 26 -21.54 9.06 3.23
C VAL A 26 -20.37 9.48 2.35
N LEU A 27 -20.58 9.60 1.03
CA LEU A 27 -19.55 10.02 0.08
C LEU A 27 -19.04 11.44 0.38
N VAL A 28 -19.92 12.37 0.71
CA VAL A 28 -19.55 13.75 1.06
C VAL A 28 -18.77 13.78 2.37
N VAL A 29 -19.24 13.09 3.40
CA VAL A 29 -18.56 13.05 4.71
C VAL A 29 -17.18 12.42 4.59
N VAL A 30 -17.08 11.24 3.96
CA VAL A 30 -15.80 10.56 3.73
C VAL A 30 -14.91 11.41 2.84
N GLY A 31 -15.46 11.97 1.76
CA GLY A 31 -14.74 12.87 0.86
C GLY A 31 -14.16 14.08 1.58
N LEU A 32 -14.92 14.73 2.46
CA LEU A 32 -14.45 15.86 3.26
C LEU A 32 -13.36 15.46 4.25
N VAL A 33 -13.48 14.30 4.90
CA VAL A 33 -12.44 13.80 5.83
C VAL A 33 -11.08 13.67 5.14
N PHE A 34 -11.05 13.21 3.88
CA PHE A 34 -9.81 13.12 3.10
C PHE A 34 -9.40 14.43 2.42
N ALA A 35 -10.37 15.22 1.95
CA ALA A 35 -10.11 16.45 1.23
C ALA A 35 -9.57 17.55 2.15
N VAL A 36 -10.06 17.66 3.38
CA VAL A 36 -9.66 18.73 4.32
C VAL A 36 -8.14 18.74 4.58
N PRO A 37 -7.48 17.62 4.93
CA PRO A 37 -6.02 17.62 5.09
C PRO A 37 -5.26 17.97 3.80
N ILE A 38 -5.74 17.53 2.64
CA ILE A 38 -5.10 17.81 1.34
C ILE A 38 -5.20 19.31 1.02
N VAL A 39 -6.40 19.89 1.15
CA VAL A 39 -6.63 21.32 0.95
C VAL A 39 -5.83 22.13 1.96
N ALA A 40 -5.76 21.69 3.22
CA ALA A 40 -4.93 22.35 4.24
C ALA A 40 -3.43 22.30 3.90
N MET A 41 -2.91 21.18 3.39
CA MET A 41 -1.51 21.09 2.93
C MET A 41 -1.25 22.02 1.74
N LEU A 42 -2.19 22.12 0.79
CA LEU A 42 -2.07 23.02 -0.35
C LEU A 42 -2.10 24.48 0.10
N GLU A 43 -3.04 24.84 0.96
CA GLU A 43 -3.17 26.17 1.54
C GLU A 43 -1.91 26.55 2.33
N PHE A 44 -1.41 25.64 3.17
CA PHE A 44 -0.17 25.81 3.91
C PHE A 44 1.03 26.04 2.99
N SER A 45 1.13 25.29 1.88
CA SER A 45 2.23 25.47 0.91
C SER A 45 2.24 26.86 0.27
N LEU A 46 1.09 27.54 0.24
CA LEU A 46 0.93 28.87 -0.34
C LEU A 46 1.04 29.99 0.70
N ARG A 47 1.03 29.70 2.01
CA ARG A 47 1.11 30.75 3.03
C ARG A 47 2.46 31.45 3.02
N ALA A 48 2.44 32.77 3.00
CA ALA A 48 3.64 33.61 3.14
C ALA A 48 4.10 33.69 4.62
N GLY A 49 4.43 32.53 5.21
CA GLY A 49 4.92 32.43 6.59
C GLY A 49 3.90 32.82 7.67
N LEU A 50 4.41 33.20 8.85
CA LEU A 50 3.61 33.62 10.01
C LEU A 50 3.01 35.03 9.85
N SER A 51 3.50 35.81 8.89
CA SER A 51 3.04 37.17 8.57
C SER A 51 1.66 37.21 7.90
N GLY A 52 1.12 36.05 7.49
CA GLY A 52 -0.15 35.96 6.76
C GLY A 52 -0.01 36.26 5.26
N GLY A 53 -1.08 35.97 4.52
CA GLY A 53 -1.13 36.14 3.06
C GLY A 53 -0.75 34.89 2.26
N TYR A 54 -1.01 34.93 0.96
CA TYR A 54 -0.70 33.85 0.01
C TYR A 54 0.36 34.28 -0.99
N THR A 55 1.34 33.42 -1.24
CA THR A 55 2.41 33.61 -2.21
C THR A 55 2.68 32.32 -2.98
N LEU A 56 3.01 32.46 -4.27
CA LEU A 56 3.50 31.37 -5.11
C LEU A 56 5.03 31.25 -5.08
N GLU A 57 5.71 32.09 -4.30
CA GLU A 57 7.17 32.17 -4.26
C GLU A 57 7.82 30.87 -3.81
N HIS A 58 7.22 30.12 -2.88
CA HIS A 58 7.74 28.81 -2.46
C HIS A 58 7.82 27.84 -3.64
N TRP A 59 6.75 27.73 -4.42
CA TRP A 59 6.69 26.88 -5.61
C TRP A 59 7.62 27.38 -6.72
N ALA A 60 7.67 28.68 -6.95
CA ALA A 60 8.60 29.28 -7.92
C ALA A 60 10.08 29.04 -7.52
N THR A 61 10.39 29.04 -6.24
CA THR A 61 11.74 28.77 -5.71
C THR A 61 12.10 27.30 -5.87
N VAL A 62 11.15 26.40 -5.60
CA VAL A 62 11.33 24.95 -5.75
C VAL A 62 11.50 24.54 -7.21
N LEU A 63 10.59 25.00 -8.08
CA LEU A 63 10.56 24.63 -9.50
C LEU A 63 11.57 25.42 -10.34
N GLY A 64 11.86 26.67 -9.97
CA GLY A 64 12.78 27.55 -10.68
C GLY A 64 14.26 27.31 -10.38
N GLY A 65 14.59 26.31 -9.53
CA GLY A 65 15.97 26.00 -9.17
C GLY A 65 16.68 27.10 -8.38
N ARG A 66 15.93 27.98 -7.71
CA ARG A 66 16.46 29.11 -6.94
C ARG A 66 16.73 28.76 -5.47
N MET A 67 16.53 27.51 -5.09
CA MET A 67 16.81 27.04 -3.73
C MET A 67 18.32 27.05 -3.44
N PRO A 68 18.72 27.37 -2.19
CA PRO A 68 20.11 27.20 -1.77
C PRO A 68 20.57 25.75 -1.96
N PRO A 69 21.84 25.50 -2.38
CA PRO A 69 22.36 24.14 -2.60
C PRO A 69 22.22 23.20 -1.40
N ALA A 70 22.21 23.76 -0.18
CA ALA A 70 22.01 23.03 1.07
C ALA A 70 20.64 22.32 1.16
N TYR A 71 19.59 22.88 0.52
CA TYR A 71 18.24 22.31 0.52
C TYR A 71 17.92 21.59 -0.78
N GLN A 72 18.43 22.08 -1.91
CA GLN A 72 18.19 21.48 -3.22
C GLN A 72 18.79 20.07 -3.33
N LYS A 73 20.02 19.86 -2.85
CA LYS A 73 20.69 18.55 -2.94
C LYS A 73 19.94 17.46 -2.15
N PRO A 74 19.56 17.65 -0.87
CA PRO A 74 18.76 16.67 -0.14
C PRO A 74 17.36 16.46 -0.74
N LEU A 75 16.70 17.52 -1.23
CA LEU A 75 15.36 17.39 -1.82
C LEU A 75 15.39 16.51 -3.07
N VAL A 76 16.26 16.85 -4.03
CA VAL A 76 16.39 16.09 -5.28
C VAL A 76 16.90 14.69 -5.00
N GLY A 77 17.91 14.54 -4.12
CA GLY A 77 18.41 13.23 -3.70
C GLY A 77 17.33 12.38 -3.04
N GLY A 78 16.48 12.96 -2.18
CA GLY A 78 15.37 12.28 -1.54
C GLY A 78 14.31 11.79 -2.53
N ILE A 79 13.94 12.62 -3.50
CA ILE A 79 13.00 12.26 -4.57
C ILE A 79 13.55 11.10 -5.41
N LEU A 80 14.80 11.23 -5.87
CA LEU A 80 15.46 10.20 -6.68
C LEU A 80 15.63 8.89 -5.91
N ASN A 81 16.07 8.95 -4.65
CA ASN A 81 16.19 7.77 -3.80
C ASN A 81 14.83 7.10 -3.57
N SER A 82 13.75 7.88 -3.38
CA SER A 82 12.40 7.33 -3.18
C SER A 82 11.89 6.63 -4.43
N LEU A 83 12.08 7.23 -5.61
CA LEU A 83 11.72 6.61 -6.90
C LEU A 83 12.53 5.34 -7.15
N LEU A 84 13.84 5.40 -6.94
CA LEU A 84 14.73 4.26 -7.07
C LEU A 84 14.30 3.12 -6.14
N LEU A 85 14.03 3.43 -4.88
CA LEU A 85 13.57 2.45 -3.90
C LEU A 85 12.23 1.83 -4.30
N ALA A 86 11.27 2.64 -4.75
CA ALA A 86 9.98 2.13 -5.20
C ALA A 86 10.13 1.14 -6.35
N VAL A 87 10.88 1.50 -7.39
CA VAL A 87 11.11 0.63 -8.57
C VAL A 87 11.83 -0.65 -8.17
N LEU A 88 12.93 -0.55 -7.40
CA LEU A 88 13.70 -1.71 -6.98
C LEU A 88 12.88 -2.65 -6.09
N THR A 89 12.14 -2.12 -5.12
CA THR A 89 11.29 -2.94 -4.24
C THR A 89 10.20 -3.65 -5.04
N ILE A 90 9.52 -2.95 -5.95
CA ILE A 90 8.50 -3.56 -6.82
C ILE A 90 9.12 -4.67 -7.66
N ALA A 91 10.25 -4.40 -8.32
CA ALA A 91 10.93 -5.37 -9.18
C ALA A 91 11.33 -6.63 -8.39
N ILE A 92 12.00 -6.47 -7.23
CA ILE A 92 12.44 -7.59 -6.39
C ILE A 92 11.24 -8.43 -5.93
N VAL A 93 10.21 -7.77 -5.40
CA VAL A 93 9.05 -8.50 -4.86
C VAL A 93 8.29 -9.21 -5.97
N LEU A 94 8.06 -8.59 -7.12
CA LEU A 94 7.34 -9.24 -8.23
C LEU A 94 8.15 -10.40 -8.81
N VAL A 95 9.45 -10.20 -9.09
CA VAL A 95 10.33 -11.23 -9.66
C VAL A 95 10.43 -12.45 -8.75
N ILE A 96 10.37 -12.28 -7.43
CA ILE A 96 10.43 -13.40 -6.49
C ILE A 96 9.04 -13.99 -6.24
N LEU A 97 8.06 -13.15 -5.88
CA LEU A 97 6.79 -13.60 -5.34
C LEU A 97 5.85 -14.16 -6.40
N VAL A 98 5.76 -13.53 -7.58
CA VAL A 98 4.88 -13.96 -8.67
C VAL A 98 5.21 -15.39 -9.11
N PRO A 99 6.45 -15.73 -9.53
CA PRO A 99 6.76 -17.10 -9.94
C PRO A 99 6.63 -18.08 -8.79
N THR A 100 6.97 -17.68 -7.56
CA THR A 100 6.81 -18.53 -6.36
C THR A 100 5.34 -18.86 -6.13
N GLN A 101 4.43 -17.89 -6.22
CA GLN A 101 3.00 -18.13 -6.07
C GLN A 101 2.46 -19.01 -7.19
N ILE A 102 2.82 -18.77 -8.45
CA ILE A 102 2.39 -19.60 -9.58
C ILE A 102 2.86 -21.04 -9.38
N LEU A 103 4.15 -21.25 -9.07
CA LEU A 103 4.73 -22.58 -8.87
C LEU A 103 4.06 -23.33 -7.71
N VAL A 104 3.80 -22.66 -6.60
CA VAL A 104 3.14 -23.26 -5.43
C VAL A 104 1.67 -23.61 -5.72
N HIS A 105 0.95 -22.79 -6.50
CA HIS A 105 -0.42 -23.08 -6.89
C HIS A 105 -0.52 -24.23 -7.89
N LEU A 106 0.40 -24.34 -8.84
CA LEU A 106 0.37 -25.37 -9.89
C LEU A 106 0.98 -26.71 -9.44
N ARG A 107 2.13 -26.70 -8.75
CA ARG A 107 2.88 -27.93 -8.44
C ARG A 107 2.88 -28.35 -6.97
N PHE A 108 2.76 -27.41 -6.03
CA PHE A 108 2.98 -27.69 -4.60
C PHE A 108 1.86 -27.13 -3.70
N PRO A 109 0.60 -27.60 -3.84
CA PRO A 109 -0.53 -27.05 -3.11
C PRO A 109 -0.38 -27.13 -1.57
N LYS A 110 0.38 -28.10 -1.06
CA LYS A 110 0.68 -28.21 0.39
C LYS A 110 1.51 -27.04 0.92
N LEU A 111 2.38 -26.43 0.10
CA LEU A 111 3.21 -25.28 0.49
C LEU A 111 2.45 -23.95 0.48
N ARG A 112 1.23 -23.91 -0.08
CA ARG A 112 0.41 -22.69 -0.16
C ARG A 112 0.21 -22.03 1.21
N ARG A 113 -0.12 -22.83 2.22
CA ARG A 113 -0.34 -22.36 3.59
C ARG A 113 0.94 -21.80 4.23
N VAL A 114 2.09 -22.43 3.95
CA VAL A 114 3.38 -21.99 4.46
C VAL A 114 3.78 -20.66 3.82
N LEU A 115 3.64 -20.54 2.50
CA LEU A 115 3.91 -19.31 1.78
C LEU A 115 3.00 -18.17 2.25
N GLU A 116 1.70 -18.42 2.40
CA GLU A 116 0.75 -17.46 2.96
C GLU A 116 1.18 -17.01 4.35
N PHE A 117 1.52 -17.94 5.24
CA PHE A 117 1.98 -17.63 6.59
C PHE A 117 3.22 -16.73 6.56
N VAL A 118 4.28 -17.11 5.83
CA VAL A 118 5.52 -16.34 5.74
C VAL A 118 5.28 -14.94 5.18
N CYS A 119 4.46 -14.80 4.14
CA CYS A 119 4.16 -13.49 3.54
C CYS A 119 3.30 -12.61 4.45
N LEU A 120 2.49 -13.18 5.34
CA LEU A 120 1.62 -12.44 6.24
C LEU A 120 2.24 -12.14 7.60
N VAL A 121 3.25 -12.89 8.04
CA VAL A 121 3.97 -12.65 9.31
C VAL A 121 4.37 -11.18 9.51
N PRO A 122 4.92 -10.45 8.51
CA PRO A 122 5.37 -9.08 8.71
C PRO A 122 4.31 -8.12 9.25
N ILE A 123 3.03 -8.29 8.89
CA ILE A 123 1.95 -7.40 9.34
C ILE A 123 1.53 -7.65 10.80
N THR A 124 1.84 -8.85 11.32
CA THR A 124 1.52 -9.22 12.70
C THR A 124 2.55 -8.72 13.70
N ILE A 125 3.77 -8.42 13.23
CA ILE A 125 4.87 -7.94 14.06
C ILE A 125 4.76 -6.41 14.16
N PRO A 126 4.81 -5.82 15.37
CA PRO A 126 4.83 -4.36 15.51
C PRO A 126 6.01 -3.74 14.76
N ALA A 127 5.78 -2.61 14.09
CA ALA A 127 6.78 -1.97 13.23
C ALA A 127 8.12 -1.73 13.95
N ILE A 128 8.09 -1.28 15.20
CA ILE A 128 9.31 -1.05 16.01
C ILE A 128 10.10 -2.33 16.26
N VAL A 129 9.41 -3.45 16.53
CA VAL A 129 10.05 -4.75 16.78
C VAL A 129 10.72 -5.25 15.51
N LEU A 130 10.05 -5.08 14.36
CA LEU A 130 10.59 -5.48 13.07
C LEU A 130 11.86 -4.67 12.72
N VAL A 131 11.84 -3.34 12.90
CA VAL A 131 13.02 -2.48 12.63
C VAL A 131 14.19 -2.83 13.53
N VAL A 132 13.96 -3.01 14.84
CA VAL A 132 15.01 -3.41 15.79
C VAL A 132 15.56 -4.79 15.46
N GLY A 133 14.69 -5.74 15.11
CA GLY A 133 15.09 -7.09 14.69
C GLY A 133 15.89 -7.11 13.39
N LEU A 134 15.64 -6.15 12.48
CA LEU A 134 16.35 -6.04 11.20
C LEU A 134 17.73 -5.38 11.33
N ALA A 135 17.97 -4.60 12.40
CA ALA A 135 19.23 -3.88 12.60
C ALA A 135 20.50 -4.74 12.49
N PRO A 136 20.63 -5.92 13.15
CA PRO A 136 21.80 -6.78 12.99
C PRO A 136 21.93 -7.31 11.55
N VAL A 137 20.82 -7.64 10.89
CA VAL A 137 20.82 -8.09 9.48
C VAL A 137 21.33 -6.97 8.58
N TYR A 138 20.87 -5.74 8.79
CA TYR A 138 21.35 -4.57 8.05
C TYR A 138 22.81 -4.24 8.31
N SER A 139 23.34 -4.56 9.49
CA SER A 139 24.78 -4.40 9.74
C SER A 139 25.62 -5.31 8.83
N VAL A 140 25.12 -6.52 8.52
CA VAL A 140 25.77 -7.45 7.59
C VAL A 140 25.60 -6.97 6.16
N ILE A 141 24.37 -6.60 5.76
CA ILE A 141 24.08 -6.07 4.43
C ILE A 141 24.97 -4.84 4.14
N ALA A 142 25.08 -3.92 5.11
CA ALA A 142 25.88 -2.72 4.96
C ALA A 142 27.37 -3.01 4.79
N ARG A 143 27.90 -4.07 5.41
CA ARG A 143 29.29 -4.50 5.22
C ARG A 143 29.54 -5.10 3.85
N MET A 144 28.55 -5.80 3.27
CA MET A 144 28.69 -6.48 1.98
C MET A 144 28.40 -5.56 0.79
N PHE A 145 27.35 -4.75 0.90
CA PHE A 145 26.76 -3.97 -0.19
C PHE A 145 26.86 -2.45 0.01
N GLY A 146 27.41 -2.00 1.15
CA GLY A 146 27.48 -0.61 1.54
C GLY A 146 26.21 -0.10 2.24
N SER A 147 26.29 1.08 2.84
CA SER A 147 25.18 1.74 3.57
C SER A 147 24.34 2.68 2.69
N GLY A 148 24.33 2.44 1.37
CA GLY A 148 23.57 3.26 0.43
C GLY A 148 22.06 3.12 0.63
N ALA A 149 21.31 4.19 0.34
CA ALA A 149 19.85 4.21 0.49
C ALA A 149 19.16 3.06 -0.25
N TRP A 150 19.69 2.64 -1.40
CA TRP A 150 19.13 1.54 -2.21
C TRP A 150 18.98 0.22 -1.44
N THR A 151 19.84 -0.05 -0.45
CA THR A 151 19.76 -1.29 0.35
C THR A 151 18.47 -1.38 1.15
N LEU A 152 17.78 -0.27 1.41
CA LEU A 152 16.46 -0.24 2.05
C LEU A 152 15.38 -0.98 1.25
N CYS A 153 15.62 -1.24 -0.05
CA CYS A 153 14.67 -1.97 -0.88
C CYS A 153 14.38 -3.39 -0.34
N PHE A 154 15.34 -4.02 0.33
CA PHE A 154 15.18 -5.34 0.95
C PHE A 154 14.21 -5.30 2.15
N ALA A 155 14.38 -4.34 3.06
CA ALA A 155 13.45 -4.12 4.16
C ALA A 155 12.04 -3.80 3.64
N TYR A 156 11.95 -2.87 2.69
CA TYR A 156 10.67 -2.50 2.08
C TYR A 156 10.01 -3.67 1.35
N GLY A 157 10.81 -4.55 0.74
CA GLY A 157 10.37 -5.80 0.16
C GLY A 157 9.62 -6.65 1.18
N ILE A 158 10.21 -6.89 2.36
CA ILE A 158 9.58 -7.64 3.46
C ILE A 158 8.29 -6.97 3.94
N LEU A 159 8.30 -5.64 4.09
CA LEU A 159 7.14 -4.88 4.57
C LEU A 159 5.94 -4.95 3.61
N VAL A 160 6.19 -5.00 2.30
CA VAL A 160 5.13 -5.00 1.30
C VAL A 160 4.62 -6.41 0.94
N LEU A 161 5.36 -7.47 1.32
CA LEU A 161 4.96 -8.88 1.11
C LEU A 161 3.47 -9.18 1.38
N PRO A 162 2.87 -8.81 2.54
CA PRO A 162 1.48 -9.17 2.83
C PRO A 162 0.50 -8.56 1.82
N TYR A 163 0.74 -7.32 1.41
CA TYR A 163 -0.12 -6.60 0.47
C TYR A 163 0.03 -7.16 -0.94
N THR A 164 1.27 -7.36 -1.39
CA THR A 164 1.54 -7.90 -2.73
C THR A 164 1.06 -9.34 -2.86
N TYR A 165 1.28 -10.18 -1.84
CA TYR A 165 0.79 -11.56 -1.81
C TYR A 165 -0.72 -11.63 -1.97
N ARG A 166 -1.46 -10.82 -1.19
CA ARG A 166 -2.93 -10.77 -1.24
C ARG A 166 -3.45 -10.24 -2.57
N ALA A 167 -2.84 -9.18 -3.11
CA ALA A 167 -3.21 -8.63 -4.41
C ALA A 167 -3.04 -9.67 -5.53
N ILE A 168 -1.87 -10.31 -5.61
CA ILE A 168 -1.59 -11.35 -6.61
C ILE A 168 -2.53 -12.55 -6.42
N GLN A 169 -2.73 -13.02 -5.19
CA GLN A 169 -3.63 -14.13 -4.91
C GLN A 169 -5.06 -13.84 -5.39
N SER A 170 -5.57 -12.62 -5.14
CA SER A 170 -6.91 -12.22 -5.59
C SER A 170 -7.03 -12.21 -7.11
N ASN A 171 -5.98 -11.78 -7.81
CA ASN A 171 -5.92 -11.78 -9.27
C ASN A 171 -5.84 -13.21 -9.83
N LEU A 172 -4.98 -14.07 -9.26
CA LEU A 172 -4.84 -15.47 -9.65
C LEU A 172 -6.11 -16.29 -9.38
N SER A 173 -6.93 -15.93 -8.39
CA SER A 173 -8.23 -16.58 -8.18
C SER A 173 -9.34 -16.08 -9.11
N ALA A 174 -9.17 -14.88 -9.67
CA ALA A 174 -10.12 -14.30 -10.63
C ALA A 174 -9.86 -14.80 -12.06
N VAL A 175 -8.62 -15.16 -12.37
CA VAL A 175 -8.22 -15.81 -13.63
C VAL A 175 -8.26 -17.31 -13.40
N ASP A 176 -9.14 -18.03 -14.08
CA ASP A 176 -9.29 -19.48 -13.90
C ASP A 176 -8.08 -20.21 -14.52
N LEU A 177 -7.00 -20.31 -13.75
CA LEU A 177 -5.72 -20.89 -14.20
C LEU A 177 -5.88 -22.36 -14.61
N HIS A 178 -6.89 -23.07 -14.11
CA HIS A 178 -7.09 -24.48 -14.40
C HIS A 178 -7.63 -24.71 -15.82
N THR A 179 -8.54 -23.86 -16.30
CA THR A 179 -9.11 -23.95 -17.66
C THR A 179 -8.20 -23.40 -18.75
N LEU A 180 -7.21 -22.57 -18.39
CA LEU A 180 -6.23 -22.01 -19.33
C LEU A 180 -4.95 -22.85 -19.50
N THR A 181 -4.73 -23.84 -18.63
CA THR A 181 -3.54 -24.71 -18.68
C THR A 181 -3.85 -26.14 -19.15
N GLU A 182 -5.13 -26.46 -19.38
CA GLU A 182 -5.59 -27.63 -20.15
C GLU A 182 -5.59 -27.33 -21.65
#